data_AF-A0A3C0BDQ7-F1
#
_entry.id   AF-A0A3C0BDQ7-F1
#
_cell.length_a   1.000
_cell.length_b   1.000
_cell.length_c   1.000
_cell.angle_alpha   90.00
_cell.angle_beta   90.00
_cell.angle_gamma   90.00
#
_symmetry.space_group_name_H-M   'P 1'
#
loop_
_entity.id
_entity.type
_entity.pdbx_description
1 polymer ?
#
loop_
_entity_poly.entity_id
_entity_poly.type
_entity_poly.pdbx_seq_one_letter_code
_entity_poly.pdbx_strand_id
1 'polypeptide(L)'
;MLRKLSKAGFAIQLLFTIAGAVFIAFTPGGSFGSMLFDSGNAWPVILPPELLPSSPGTLQYLNAGLLLLIALFINIILVKHDLMPHQSFLGALIFILFSWLTPASTFLFYGLVVTLLLLISLNSLMNMYMKSHPYSDVMTATISIGVASFFIPETILFLLIFVWLGFFTLRITAWREWVISIVGTFVPYFYLGVYLFFTDQLWLFWDNYVLYIQNYTLLFLPVSLLNTITIFSLIFLWLIVFFRMVAGIGDKLIAMRKRMWMVTQFQWAGIASLLLLSYQSPILLPLVYVSLSMMIVFVIYQLKPRMLIYEIVFGLFLSLAALGRFFA
;
A
#
# COMPACT_ATOMS: atom_id res chain seq x y z
N MET A 1 18.38 17.02 -2.53
CA MET A 1 17.50 16.85 -3.71
C MET A 1 16.03 17.08 -3.38
N LEU A 2 15.48 16.35 -2.40
CA LEU A 2 14.06 16.44 -2.01
C LEU A 2 13.61 17.85 -1.62
N ARG A 3 14.48 18.66 -0.99
CA ARG A 3 14.15 20.06 -0.66
C ARG A 3 14.03 20.95 -1.90
N LYS A 4 14.86 20.71 -2.92
CA LYS A 4 14.78 21.46 -4.19
C LYS A 4 13.50 21.07 -4.92
N LEU A 5 13.18 19.77 -4.93
CA LEU A 5 11.92 19.26 -5.48
C LEU A 5 10.70 19.78 -4.73
N SER A 6 10.72 19.86 -3.41
CA SER A 6 9.58 20.37 -2.62
C SER A 6 9.29 21.85 -2.87
N LYS A 7 10.33 22.61 -3.26
CA LYS A 7 10.23 24.00 -3.70
C LYS A 7 9.95 24.16 -5.20
N ALA A 8 10.09 23.10 -5.99
CA ALA A 8 9.76 23.13 -7.39
C ALA A 8 8.25 23.36 -7.54
N GLY A 9 7.86 24.11 -8.57
CA GLY A 9 6.45 24.41 -8.83
C GLY A 9 5.62 23.14 -9.01
N PHE A 10 4.33 23.24 -8.68
CA PHE A 10 3.32 22.20 -8.85
C PHE A 10 3.43 21.46 -10.19
N ALA A 11 3.52 22.20 -11.30
CA ALA A 11 3.57 21.64 -12.65
C ALA A 11 4.81 20.76 -12.87
N ILE A 12 5.94 21.13 -12.28
CA ILE A 12 7.18 20.35 -12.39
C ILE A 12 7.03 19.03 -11.64
N GLN A 13 6.48 19.05 -10.42
CA GLN A 13 6.24 17.84 -9.63
C GLN A 13 5.27 16.88 -10.32
N LEU A 14 4.19 17.41 -10.92
CA LEU A 14 3.23 16.63 -11.70
C LEU A 14 3.89 16.02 -12.95
N LEU A 15 4.69 16.81 -13.68
CA LEU A 15 5.42 16.32 -14.86
C LEU A 15 6.35 15.17 -14.50
N PHE A 16 7.13 15.28 -13.42
CA PHE A 16 7.99 14.19 -12.94
C PHE A 16 7.19 12.95 -12.50
N THR A 17 6.02 13.15 -11.90
CA THR A 17 5.13 12.06 -11.49
C THR A 17 4.65 11.29 -12.72
N ILE A 18 4.16 12.00 -13.76
CA ILE A 18 3.72 11.40 -15.02
C ILE A 18 4.90 10.73 -15.75
N ALA A 19 6.04 11.42 -15.86
CA ALA A 19 7.24 10.89 -16.50
C ALA A 19 7.74 9.62 -15.81
N GLY A 20 7.67 9.56 -14.47
CA GLY A 20 8.01 8.37 -13.70
C GLY A 20 7.06 7.20 -13.97
N ALA A 21 5.76 7.43 -14.08
CA ALA A 21 4.80 6.39 -14.46
C ALA A 21 5.01 5.89 -15.90
N VAL A 22 5.26 6.80 -16.83
CA VAL A 22 5.59 6.48 -18.23
C VAL A 22 6.87 5.65 -18.28
N PHE A 23 7.90 6.04 -17.54
CA PHE A 23 9.14 5.26 -17.46
C PHE A 23 8.89 3.83 -16.98
N ILE A 24 8.05 3.64 -15.96
CA ILE A 24 7.67 2.29 -15.46
C ILE A 24 6.96 1.48 -16.55
N ALA A 25 6.13 2.12 -17.38
CA ALA A 25 5.38 1.45 -18.44
C ALA A 25 6.27 0.92 -19.57
N PHE A 26 7.38 1.61 -19.86
CA PHE A 26 8.29 1.27 -20.96
C PHE A 26 9.52 0.45 -20.56
N THR A 27 9.80 0.35 -19.25
CA THR A 27 10.96 -0.41 -18.76
C THR A 27 10.52 -1.77 -18.24
N PRO A 28 11.25 -2.85 -18.55
CA PRO A 28 10.96 -4.16 -17.99
C PRO A 28 10.97 -4.12 -16.45
N GLY A 29 10.28 -5.06 -15.84
CA GLY A 29 10.17 -5.16 -14.39
C GLY A 29 11.52 -5.31 -13.70
N GLY A 30 11.62 -4.82 -12.47
CA GLY A 30 12.83 -5.00 -11.66
C GLY A 30 13.18 -6.47 -11.40
N SER A 31 14.43 -6.71 -11.01
CA SER A 31 15.11 -8.02 -10.93
C SER A 31 14.58 -9.01 -9.88
N PHE A 32 13.42 -8.76 -9.28
CA PHE A 32 12.70 -9.82 -8.59
C PHE A 32 12.23 -10.76 -9.69
N GLY A 33 13.07 -11.75 -10.00
CA GLY A 33 12.92 -12.67 -11.12
C GLY A 33 11.49 -13.18 -11.22
N SER A 34 11.03 -13.51 -12.42
CA SER A 34 9.66 -13.98 -12.67
C SER A 34 9.30 -15.08 -11.68
N MET A 35 8.67 -14.69 -10.57
CA MET A 35 8.13 -15.62 -9.59
C MET A 35 6.92 -16.19 -10.28
N LEU A 36 7.16 -17.22 -11.09
CA LEU A 36 6.13 -18.09 -11.58
C LEU A 36 5.50 -18.66 -10.32
N PHE A 37 4.24 -18.32 -10.11
CA PHE A 37 3.44 -18.97 -9.10
C PHE A 37 3.55 -20.45 -9.39
N ASP A 38 4.16 -21.19 -8.47
CA ASP A 38 4.18 -22.63 -8.59
C ASP A 38 2.72 -23.06 -8.47
N SER A 39 2.17 -23.58 -9.57
CA SER A 39 0.75 -23.89 -9.76
C SER A 39 0.14 -24.80 -8.68
N GLY A 40 0.96 -25.41 -7.83
CA GLY A 40 0.55 -26.20 -6.68
C GLY A 40 0.03 -25.41 -5.47
N ASN A 41 0.37 -24.12 -5.34
CA ASN A 41 -0.20 -23.25 -4.31
C ASN A 41 -1.30 -22.38 -4.93
N ALA A 42 -2.45 -23.00 -5.16
CA ALA A 42 -3.66 -22.37 -5.68
C ALA A 42 -4.07 -21.23 -4.74
N TRP A 43 -3.62 -20.03 -5.09
CA TRP A 43 -4.14 -18.82 -4.51
C TRP A 43 -5.65 -18.78 -4.76
N PRO A 44 -6.50 -18.53 -3.74
CA PRO A 44 -7.94 -18.43 -3.92
C PRO A 44 -8.29 -17.09 -4.62
N VAL A 45 -7.87 -16.91 -5.88
CA VAL A 45 -8.16 -15.68 -6.64
C VAL A 45 -9.55 -15.88 -7.18
N ILE A 46 -10.49 -15.03 -6.78
CA ILE A 46 -11.86 -15.08 -7.29
C ILE A 46 -11.92 -14.61 -8.75
N LEU A 47 -10.99 -13.76 -9.19
CA LEU A 47 -10.80 -13.45 -10.60
C LEU A 47 -9.96 -14.54 -11.25
N PRO A 48 -10.53 -15.35 -12.16
CA PRO A 48 -9.73 -16.29 -12.93
C PRO A 48 -8.66 -15.49 -13.69
N PRO A 49 -7.38 -15.93 -13.68
CA PRO A 49 -6.31 -15.27 -14.41
C PRO A 49 -6.59 -15.15 -15.91
N GLU A 50 -7.55 -15.93 -16.42
CA GLU A 50 -8.08 -15.89 -17.79
C GLU A 50 -8.76 -14.55 -18.16
N LEU A 51 -9.25 -13.77 -17.19
CA LEU A 51 -9.84 -12.44 -17.45
C LEU A 51 -8.78 -11.35 -17.65
N LEU A 52 -7.52 -11.61 -17.28
CA LEU A 52 -6.44 -10.67 -17.52
C LEU A 52 -5.99 -10.76 -18.98
N PRO A 53 -5.73 -9.62 -19.65
CA PRO A 53 -5.28 -9.65 -21.03
C PRO A 53 -3.95 -10.41 -21.13
N SER A 54 -3.91 -11.39 -22.03
CA SER A 54 -2.77 -12.31 -22.20
C SER A 54 -1.52 -11.61 -22.74
N SER A 55 -1.66 -10.44 -23.36
CA SER A 55 -0.51 -9.68 -23.85
C SER A 55 0.27 -9.03 -22.68
N PRO A 56 1.58 -9.31 -22.52
CA PRO A 56 2.36 -8.76 -21.42
C PRO A 56 2.44 -7.23 -21.45
N GLY A 57 2.44 -6.62 -22.66
CA GLY A 57 2.46 -5.17 -22.81
C GLY A 57 1.22 -4.48 -22.25
N THR A 58 0.01 -5.02 -22.45
CA THR A 58 -1.22 -4.40 -21.94
C THR A 58 -1.25 -4.38 -20.42
N LEU A 59 -0.75 -5.44 -19.76
CA LEU A 59 -0.67 -5.50 -18.30
C LEU A 59 0.31 -4.46 -17.74
N GLN A 60 1.43 -4.21 -18.41
CA GLN A 60 2.37 -3.16 -18.00
C GLN A 60 1.75 -1.77 -18.05
N TYR A 61 1.04 -1.43 -19.15
CA TYR A 61 0.33 -0.15 -19.26
C TYR A 61 -0.77 -0.01 -18.21
N LEU A 62 -1.48 -1.09 -17.92
CA LEU A 62 -2.55 -1.11 -16.92
C LEU A 62 -1.98 -0.91 -15.50
N ASN A 63 -0.89 -1.59 -15.16
CA ASN A 63 -0.17 -1.39 -13.89
C ASN A 63 0.35 0.04 -13.74
N ALA A 64 0.92 0.62 -14.80
CA ALA A 64 1.37 2.02 -14.78
C ALA A 64 0.20 2.99 -14.59
N GLY A 65 -0.94 2.75 -15.25
CA GLY A 65 -2.17 3.51 -15.05
C GLY A 65 -2.69 3.45 -13.62
N LEU A 66 -2.71 2.26 -13.01
CA LEU A 66 -3.08 2.07 -11.62
C LEU A 66 -2.11 2.75 -10.65
N LEU A 67 -0.80 2.64 -10.88
CA LEU A 67 0.22 3.33 -10.08
C LEU A 67 0.02 4.84 -10.10
N LEU A 68 -0.26 5.41 -11.28
CA LEU A 68 -0.57 6.82 -11.42
C LEU A 68 -1.84 7.19 -10.65
N LEU A 69 -2.90 6.40 -10.78
CA LEU A 69 -4.16 6.61 -10.06
C LEU A 69 -3.93 6.60 -8.53
N ILE A 70 -3.19 5.62 -8.02
CA ILE A 70 -2.81 5.51 -6.61
C ILE A 70 -2.00 6.73 -6.18
N ALA A 71 -1.01 7.15 -6.97
CA ALA A 71 -0.19 8.32 -6.68
C ALA A 71 -1.03 9.60 -6.57
N LEU A 72 -1.97 9.82 -7.51
CA LEU A 72 -2.92 10.93 -7.46
C LEU A 72 -3.80 10.85 -6.21
N PHE A 73 -4.31 9.65 -5.88
CA PHE A 73 -5.19 9.46 -4.74
C PHE A 73 -4.48 9.70 -3.40
N ILE A 74 -3.21 9.29 -3.26
CA ILE A 74 -2.35 9.64 -2.13
C ILE A 74 -2.26 11.15 -1.97
N ASN A 75 -2.06 11.88 -3.07
CA ASN A 75 -1.97 13.33 -3.02
C ASN A 75 -3.29 13.98 -2.58
N ILE A 76 -4.42 13.47 -3.08
CA ILE A 76 -5.76 13.91 -2.66
C ILE A 76 -5.92 13.71 -1.14
N ILE A 77 -5.54 12.56 -0.60
CA ILE A 77 -5.62 12.27 0.84
C ILE A 77 -4.73 13.23 1.64
N LEU A 78 -3.48 13.41 1.22
CA LEU A 78 -2.52 14.28 1.90
C LEU A 78 -2.99 15.74 1.96
N VAL A 79 -3.54 16.25 0.86
CA VAL A 79 -4.08 17.61 0.76
C VAL A 79 -5.38 17.76 1.55
N LYS A 80 -6.32 16.82 1.39
CA LYS A 80 -7.63 16.84 2.07
C LYS A 80 -7.50 16.81 3.60
N HIS A 81 -6.49 16.10 4.11
CA HIS A 81 -6.29 15.89 5.55
C HIS A 81 -5.21 16.82 6.15
N ASP A 82 -4.85 17.89 5.46
CA ASP A 82 -3.88 18.92 5.89
C ASP A 82 -2.51 18.35 6.31
N LEU A 83 -2.16 17.17 5.81
CA LEU A 83 -0.84 16.57 6.03
C LEU A 83 0.22 17.25 5.17
N MET A 84 -0.22 17.96 4.12
CA MET A 84 0.59 18.58 3.10
C MET A 84 -0.07 19.87 2.58
N PRO A 85 0.69 20.91 2.20
CA PRO A 85 0.13 22.12 1.60
C PRO A 85 -0.57 21.82 0.27
N HIS A 86 -1.64 22.57 -0.05
CA HIS A 86 -2.55 22.31 -1.18
C HIS A 86 -1.91 22.34 -2.58
N GLN A 87 -0.72 22.92 -2.74
CA GLN A 87 -0.07 23.12 -4.05
C GLN A 87 1.14 22.21 -4.28
N SER A 88 1.21 21.05 -3.65
CA SER A 88 2.31 20.12 -3.90
C SER A 88 1.82 18.72 -4.29
N PHE A 89 2.64 18.06 -5.09
CA PHE A 89 2.51 16.69 -5.61
C PHE A 89 3.66 15.79 -5.13
N LEU A 90 4.41 16.24 -4.12
CA LEU A 90 5.58 15.54 -3.61
C LEU A 90 5.26 14.13 -3.08
N GLY A 91 4.09 13.91 -2.48
CA GLY A 91 3.68 12.57 -2.02
C GLY A 91 3.51 11.59 -3.17
N ALA A 92 2.80 11.99 -4.22
CA ALA A 92 2.64 11.21 -5.45
C ALA A 92 3.99 10.87 -6.10
N LEU A 93 4.87 11.87 -6.20
CA LEU A 93 6.21 11.70 -6.78
C LEU A 93 7.03 10.67 -5.99
N ILE A 94 7.07 10.79 -4.66
CA ILE A 94 7.84 9.87 -3.81
C ILE A 94 7.28 8.44 -3.92
N PHE A 95 5.96 8.27 -3.95
CA PHE A 95 5.34 6.96 -4.14
C PHE A 95 5.74 6.31 -5.46
N ILE A 96 5.72 7.06 -6.57
CA ILE A 96 6.13 6.55 -7.89
C ILE A 96 7.61 6.16 -7.88
N LEU A 97 8.47 6.97 -7.26
CA LEU A 97 9.88 6.63 -7.13
C LEU A 97 10.12 5.35 -6.33
N PHE A 98 9.35 5.09 -5.26
CA PHE A 98 9.42 3.80 -4.56
C PHE A 98 8.93 2.64 -5.43
N SER A 99 7.88 2.88 -6.23
CA SER A 99 7.31 1.88 -7.13
C SER A 99 8.27 1.44 -8.25
N TRP A 100 9.41 2.12 -8.42
CA TRP A 100 10.48 1.65 -9.31
C TRP A 100 11.14 0.35 -8.85
N LEU A 101 11.07 0.05 -7.55
CA LEU A 101 11.60 -1.18 -6.98
C LEU A 101 10.64 -2.37 -7.16
N THR A 102 9.38 -2.11 -7.49
CA THR A 102 8.38 -3.17 -7.58
C THR A 102 8.62 -4.07 -8.80
N PRO A 103 8.58 -5.41 -8.67
CA PRO A 103 8.63 -6.31 -9.81
C PRO A 103 7.50 -6.00 -10.80
N ALA A 104 7.79 -5.97 -12.11
CA ALA A 104 6.71 -5.97 -13.11
C ALA A 104 6.26 -7.41 -13.36
N SER A 105 5.55 -7.97 -12.38
CA SER A 105 4.83 -9.22 -12.56
C SER A 105 3.39 -8.95 -12.99
N THR A 106 2.76 -9.90 -13.65
CA THR A 106 1.31 -9.88 -13.94
C THR A 106 0.49 -9.75 -12.65
N PHE A 107 1.00 -10.30 -11.55
CA PHE A 107 0.37 -10.27 -10.23
C PHE A 107 0.50 -8.94 -9.49
N LEU A 108 1.39 -8.05 -9.94
CA LEU A 108 1.44 -6.68 -9.42
C LEU A 108 0.08 -5.98 -9.57
N PHE A 109 -0.67 -6.30 -10.62
CA PHE A 109 -2.02 -5.78 -10.82
C PHE A 109 -2.90 -5.98 -9.59
N TYR A 110 -2.93 -7.20 -9.04
CA TYR A 110 -3.72 -7.51 -7.84
C TYR A 110 -3.24 -6.73 -6.61
N GLY A 111 -1.91 -6.64 -6.42
CA GLY A 111 -1.32 -5.84 -5.34
C GLY A 111 -1.68 -4.36 -5.41
N LEU A 112 -1.72 -3.79 -6.62
CA LEU A 112 -2.11 -2.39 -6.84
C LEU A 112 -3.61 -2.17 -6.61
N VAL A 113 -4.47 -3.07 -7.08
CA VAL A 113 -5.93 -3.01 -6.82
C VAL A 113 -6.20 -3.07 -5.32
N VAL A 114 -5.54 -3.98 -4.60
CA VAL A 114 -5.62 -4.07 -3.14
C VAL A 114 -5.15 -2.78 -2.48
N THR A 115 -4.01 -2.23 -2.93
CA THR A 115 -3.47 -0.98 -2.40
C THR A 115 -4.46 0.17 -2.58
N LEU A 116 -5.16 0.25 -3.71
CA LEU A 116 -6.19 1.24 -3.97
C LEU A 116 -7.39 1.09 -3.03
N LEU A 117 -7.90 -0.14 -2.85
CA LEU A 117 -9.01 -0.42 -1.93
C LEU A 117 -8.64 -0.07 -0.48
N LEU A 118 -7.43 -0.44 -0.04
CA LEU A 118 -6.95 -0.12 1.30
C LEU A 118 -6.72 1.39 1.48
N LEU A 119 -6.35 2.12 0.41
CA LEU A 119 -6.30 3.58 0.44
C LEU A 119 -7.69 4.22 0.61
N ILE A 120 -8.73 3.64 0.00
CA ILE A 120 -10.13 4.10 0.22
C ILE A 120 -10.50 3.90 1.70
N SER A 121 -10.08 2.78 2.29
CA SER A 121 -10.24 2.51 3.72
C SER A 121 -9.50 3.55 4.58
N LEU A 122 -8.25 3.86 4.24
CA LEU A 122 -7.45 4.88 4.93
C LEU A 122 -8.11 6.26 4.90
N ASN A 123 -8.55 6.70 3.72
CA ASN A 123 -9.25 7.98 3.57
C ASN A 123 -10.54 8.01 4.40
N SER A 124 -11.30 6.92 4.41
CA SER A 124 -12.56 6.81 5.14
C SER A 124 -12.33 6.91 6.65
N LEU A 125 -11.37 6.17 7.21
CA LEU A 125 -11.03 6.30 8.65
C LEU A 125 -10.52 7.70 9.01
N MET A 126 -9.71 8.33 8.16
CA MET A 126 -9.26 9.71 8.41
C MET A 126 -10.42 10.72 8.42
N ASN A 127 -11.47 10.50 7.61
CA ASN A 127 -12.67 11.34 7.58
C ASN A 127 -13.53 11.20 8.84
N MET A 128 -13.37 10.14 9.63
CA MET A 128 -14.13 9.94 10.87
C MET A 128 -13.74 10.93 11.97
N TYR A 129 -12.56 11.53 11.88
CA TYR A 129 -12.08 12.45 12.90
C TYR A 129 -13.05 13.65 13.05
N MET A 130 -13.58 13.81 14.27
CA MET A 130 -14.58 14.84 14.66
C MET A 130 -16.01 14.66 14.11
N LYS A 131 -16.36 13.53 13.50
CA LYS A 131 -17.77 13.22 13.18
C LYS A 131 -18.47 12.57 14.37
N SER A 132 -19.70 12.99 14.68
CA SER A 132 -20.52 12.41 15.76
C SER A 132 -21.03 11.01 15.44
N HIS A 133 -21.35 10.74 14.17
CA HIS A 133 -21.89 9.47 13.70
C HIS A 133 -21.16 8.99 12.44
N PRO A 134 -19.95 8.40 12.58
CA PRO A 134 -19.10 8.00 11.46
C PRO A 134 -19.49 6.63 10.84
N TYR A 135 -20.75 6.18 10.96
CA TYR A 135 -21.17 4.83 10.57
C TYR A 135 -20.88 4.50 9.11
N SER A 136 -21.17 5.44 8.19
CA SER A 136 -20.91 5.25 6.77
C SER A 136 -19.42 5.18 6.42
N ASP A 137 -18.57 5.91 7.16
CA ASP A 137 -17.13 5.90 6.94
C ASP A 137 -16.52 4.58 7.44
N VAL A 138 -16.98 4.08 8.60
CA VAL A 138 -16.58 2.76 9.12
C VAL A 138 -16.99 1.66 8.13
N MET A 139 -18.24 1.69 7.67
CA MET A 139 -18.77 0.70 6.74
C MET A 139 -18.00 0.71 5.41
N THR A 140 -17.74 1.88 4.84
CA THR A 140 -16.92 2.01 3.63
C THR A 140 -15.53 1.44 3.85
N ALA A 141 -14.90 1.78 4.98
CA ALA A 141 -13.55 1.32 5.30
C ALA A 141 -13.45 -0.20 5.41
N THR A 142 -14.43 -0.85 6.06
CA THR A 142 -14.41 -2.31 6.28
C THR A 142 -14.90 -3.09 5.08
N ILE A 143 -15.85 -2.58 4.30
CA ILE A 143 -16.20 -3.15 2.98
C ILE A 143 -14.97 -3.15 2.07
N SER A 144 -14.23 -2.05 1.99
CA SER A 144 -13.02 -1.99 1.15
C SER A 144 -11.96 -3.01 1.58
N ILE A 145 -11.81 -3.26 2.89
CA ILE A 145 -10.90 -4.30 3.40
C ILE A 145 -11.43 -5.70 3.05
N GLY A 146 -12.71 -5.97 3.24
CA GLY A 146 -13.32 -7.26 2.89
C GLY A 146 -13.27 -7.58 1.39
N VAL A 147 -13.37 -6.56 0.53
CA VAL A 147 -13.15 -6.72 -0.91
C VAL A 147 -11.66 -6.89 -1.22
N ALA A 148 -10.75 -6.21 -0.51
CA ALA A 148 -9.32 -6.40 -0.69
C ALA A 148 -8.87 -7.83 -0.33
N SER A 149 -9.49 -8.43 0.69
CA SER A 149 -9.18 -9.80 1.13
C SER A 149 -9.64 -10.89 0.17
N PHE A 150 -10.47 -10.55 -0.82
CA PHE A 150 -10.78 -11.44 -1.95
C PHE A 150 -9.61 -11.57 -2.91
N PHE A 151 -8.85 -10.50 -3.07
CA PHE A 151 -7.68 -10.51 -3.91
C PHE A 151 -6.51 -11.10 -3.15
N ILE A 152 -6.21 -10.61 -1.94
CA ILE A 152 -5.08 -11.05 -1.10
C ILE A 152 -5.59 -11.33 0.32
N PRO A 153 -5.79 -12.59 0.74
CA PRO A 153 -6.44 -12.95 2.01
C PRO A 153 -5.82 -12.30 3.26
N GLU A 154 -4.50 -12.10 3.27
CA GLU A 154 -3.71 -11.54 4.38
C GLU A 154 -4.12 -10.10 4.71
N THR A 155 -4.73 -9.41 3.75
CA THR A 155 -5.21 -8.03 3.95
C THR A 155 -6.36 -7.95 4.96
N ILE A 156 -6.98 -9.08 5.33
CA ILE A 156 -7.95 -9.14 6.44
C ILE A 156 -7.36 -8.61 7.75
N LEU A 157 -6.04 -8.71 7.93
CA LEU A 157 -5.34 -8.13 9.08
C LEU A 157 -5.51 -6.62 9.23
N PHE A 158 -5.82 -5.90 8.15
CA PHE A 158 -6.13 -4.47 8.23
C PHE A 158 -7.37 -4.20 9.08
N LEU A 159 -8.32 -5.13 9.18
CA LEU A 159 -9.44 -4.97 10.10
C LEU A 159 -8.95 -4.88 11.54
N LEU A 160 -8.12 -5.83 11.98
CA LEU A 160 -7.67 -5.91 13.37
C LEU A 160 -6.62 -4.84 13.68
N ILE A 161 -5.58 -4.73 12.85
CA ILE A 161 -4.43 -3.85 13.15
C ILE A 161 -4.77 -2.41 12.79
N PHE A 162 -5.43 -2.16 11.66
CA PHE A 162 -5.64 -0.79 11.18
C PHE A 162 -6.96 -0.20 11.69
N VAL A 163 -8.10 -0.89 11.51
CA VAL A 163 -9.41 -0.34 11.92
C VAL A 163 -9.54 -0.29 13.45
N TRP A 164 -9.26 -1.38 14.16
CA TRP A 164 -9.47 -1.41 15.61
C TRP A 164 -8.45 -0.55 16.38
N LEU A 165 -7.17 -0.55 16.00
CA LEU A 165 -6.21 0.43 16.57
C LEU A 165 -6.56 1.87 16.17
N GLY A 166 -7.14 2.07 14.99
CA GLY A 166 -7.71 3.34 14.57
C GLY A 166 -8.81 3.82 15.53
N PHE A 167 -9.74 2.94 15.93
CA PHE A 167 -10.77 3.27 16.91
C PHE A 167 -10.19 3.68 18.26
N PHE A 168 -9.17 2.95 18.75
CA PHE A 168 -8.46 3.35 19.97
C PHE A 168 -7.79 4.73 19.84
N THR A 169 -7.18 5.01 18.68
CA THR A 169 -6.50 6.30 18.41
C THR A 169 -7.49 7.46 18.34
N LEU A 170 -8.63 7.23 17.70
CA LEU A 170 -9.72 8.19 17.62
C LEU A 170 -10.50 8.32 18.94
N ARG A 171 -10.35 7.35 19.85
CA ARG A 171 -11.10 7.18 21.11
C ARG A 171 -12.58 6.87 20.89
N ILE A 172 -12.87 6.04 19.91
CA ILE A 172 -14.23 5.58 19.59
C ILE A 172 -14.52 4.35 20.44
N THR A 173 -15.36 4.53 21.46
CA THR A 173 -15.73 3.46 22.42
C THR A 173 -17.15 2.94 22.21
N ALA A 174 -17.92 3.55 21.32
CA ALA A 174 -19.28 3.13 21.06
C ALA A 174 -19.30 1.76 20.35
N TRP A 175 -20.02 0.80 20.93
CA TRP A 175 -20.04 -0.60 20.49
C TRP A 175 -20.62 -0.78 19.07
N ARG A 176 -21.44 0.18 18.60
CA ARG A 176 -22.09 0.14 17.29
C ARG A 176 -21.04 0.15 16.18
N GLU A 177 -20.00 0.96 16.29
CA GLU A 177 -18.90 1.08 15.35
C GLU A 177 -18.09 -0.21 15.26
N TRP A 178 -17.90 -0.91 16.38
CA TRP A 178 -17.26 -2.22 16.42
C TRP A 178 -18.08 -3.26 15.66
N VAL A 179 -19.39 -3.31 15.91
CA VAL A 179 -20.29 -4.23 15.19
C VAL A 179 -20.36 -3.89 13.70
N ILE A 180 -20.46 -2.61 13.33
CA ILE A 180 -20.45 -2.17 11.92
C ILE A 180 -19.12 -2.57 11.25
N SER A 181 -17.99 -2.53 11.96
CA SER A 181 -16.71 -2.96 11.38
C SER A 181 -16.71 -4.44 11.00
N ILE A 182 -17.29 -5.29 11.85
CA ILE A 182 -17.42 -6.73 11.62
C ILE A 182 -18.42 -6.98 10.48
N VAL A 183 -19.61 -6.38 10.58
CA VAL A 183 -20.67 -6.52 9.57
C VAL A 183 -20.19 -6.06 8.20
N GLY A 184 -19.54 -4.90 8.10
CA GLY A 184 -19.04 -4.37 6.83
C GLY A 184 -17.97 -5.23 6.19
N THR A 185 -17.16 -5.93 6.99
CA THR A 185 -16.22 -6.93 6.46
C THR A 185 -16.95 -8.18 5.98
N PHE A 186 -17.97 -8.64 6.72
CA PHE A 186 -18.77 -9.83 6.36
C PHE A 186 -19.66 -9.63 5.13
N VAL A 187 -20.11 -8.39 4.86
CA VAL A 187 -21.04 -8.11 3.74
C VAL A 187 -20.48 -8.58 2.39
N PRO A 188 -19.26 -8.21 1.97
CA PRO A 188 -18.64 -8.78 0.77
C PRO A 188 -18.64 -10.31 0.79
N TYR A 189 -18.18 -10.94 1.88
CA TYR A 189 -18.09 -12.40 1.99
C TYR A 189 -19.45 -13.09 1.87
N PHE A 190 -20.51 -12.47 2.40
CA PHE A 190 -21.87 -12.97 2.26
C PHE A 190 -22.30 -12.98 0.78
N TYR A 191 -22.10 -11.87 0.06
CA TYR A 191 -22.39 -11.82 -1.38
C TYR A 191 -21.56 -12.82 -2.18
N LEU A 192 -20.28 -12.98 -1.84
CA LEU A 192 -19.41 -13.97 -2.47
C LEU A 192 -19.91 -15.41 -2.21
N GLY A 193 -20.28 -15.72 -0.96
CA GLY A 193 -20.79 -17.04 -0.60
C GLY A 193 -22.09 -17.37 -1.33
N VAL A 194 -23.00 -16.40 -1.45
CA VAL A 194 -24.23 -16.55 -2.25
C VAL A 194 -23.89 -16.79 -3.72
N TYR A 195 -22.98 -16.00 -4.31
CA TYR A 195 -22.54 -16.20 -5.69
C TYR A 195 -21.95 -17.59 -5.93
N LEU A 196 -21.02 -18.04 -5.08
CA LEU A 196 -20.37 -19.35 -5.18
C LEU A 196 -21.34 -20.52 -4.96
N PHE A 197 -22.38 -20.31 -4.14
CA PHE A 197 -23.45 -21.28 -3.97
C PHE A 197 -24.30 -21.41 -5.25
N PHE A 198 -24.63 -20.30 -5.91
CA PHE A 198 -25.37 -20.32 -7.17
C PHE A 198 -24.56 -20.88 -8.35
N THR A 199 -23.23 -20.82 -8.31
CA THR A 199 -22.36 -21.37 -9.37
C THR A 199 -21.84 -22.79 -9.07
N ASP A 200 -22.29 -23.43 -7.99
CA ASP A 200 -21.82 -24.75 -7.53
C ASP A 200 -20.29 -24.82 -7.30
N GLN A 201 -19.63 -23.68 -7.06
CA GLN A 201 -18.17 -23.57 -6.85
C GLN A 201 -17.77 -23.43 -5.38
N LEU A 202 -18.74 -23.45 -4.45
CA LEU A 202 -18.50 -23.21 -3.03
C LEU A 202 -17.48 -24.19 -2.43
N TRP A 203 -17.62 -25.48 -2.70
CA TRP A 203 -16.72 -26.51 -2.18
C TRP A 203 -15.31 -26.38 -2.76
N LEU A 204 -15.19 -26.13 -4.06
CA LEU A 204 -13.89 -25.91 -4.72
C LEU A 204 -13.17 -24.69 -4.12
N PHE A 205 -13.90 -23.60 -3.87
CA PHE A 205 -13.33 -22.41 -3.23
C PHE A 205 -12.86 -22.71 -1.80
N TRP A 206 -13.65 -23.46 -1.03
CA TRP A 206 -13.30 -23.87 0.33
C TRP A 206 -12.03 -24.73 0.37
N ASP A 207 -11.94 -25.73 -0.51
CA ASP A 207 -10.79 -26.63 -0.59
C ASP A 207 -9.51 -25.86 -0.96
N ASN A 208 -9.60 -24.93 -1.91
CA ASN A 208 -8.48 -24.05 -2.26
C ASN A 208 -8.02 -23.20 -1.06
N TYR A 209 -8.97 -22.68 -0.27
CA TYR A 209 -8.64 -21.88 0.92
C TYR A 209 -7.98 -22.73 2.01
N VAL A 210 -8.46 -23.96 2.23
CA VAL A 210 -7.87 -24.91 3.18
C VAL A 210 -6.46 -25.31 2.74
N LEU A 211 -6.28 -25.66 1.46
CA LEU A 211 -4.96 -25.97 0.89
C LEU A 211 -3.99 -24.80 1.02
N TYR A 212 -4.46 -23.57 0.77
CA TYR A 212 -3.66 -22.36 0.93
C TYR A 212 -3.13 -22.21 2.37
N ILE A 213 -3.98 -22.43 3.37
CA ILE A 213 -3.57 -22.37 4.79
C ILE A 213 -2.64 -23.54 5.15
N GLN A 214 -2.92 -24.75 4.68
CA GLN A 214 -2.12 -25.94 5.00
C GLN A 214 -0.72 -25.89 4.39
N ASN A 215 -0.59 -25.36 3.18
CA ASN A 215 0.70 -25.20 2.49
C ASN A 215 1.44 -23.93 2.90
N TYR A 216 0.94 -23.22 3.91
CA TYR A 216 1.58 -22.01 4.41
C TYR A 216 2.97 -22.32 4.98
N THR A 217 4.00 -21.91 4.25
CA THR A 217 5.39 -22.05 4.68
C THR A 217 6.06 -20.69 4.74
N LEU A 218 6.72 -20.41 5.87
CA LEU A 218 7.58 -19.24 6.05
C LEU A 218 8.92 -19.51 5.36
N LEU A 219 8.92 -19.48 4.03
CA LEU A 219 10.14 -19.58 3.24
C LEU A 219 10.67 -18.17 2.94
N PHE A 220 11.93 -17.94 3.31
CA PHE A 220 12.65 -16.76 2.87
C PHE A 220 13.05 -16.96 1.40
N LEU A 221 12.69 -15.97 0.57
CA LEU A 221 13.08 -15.95 -0.84
C LEU A 221 14.61 -16.03 -0.97
N PRO A 222 15.14 -16.82 -1.92
CA PRO A 222 16.53 -16.68 -2.35
C PRO A 222 16.66 -15.36 -3.13
N VAL A 223 16.87 -14.27 -2.40
CA VAL A 223 16.96 -12.92 -2.97
C VAL A 223 18.39 -12.65 -3.44
N SER A 224 18.55 -12.07 -4.64
CA SER A 224 19.85 -11.63 -5.14
C SER A 224 20.51 -10.65 -4.15
N LEU A 225 21.85 -10.62 -4.10
CA LEU A 225 22.58 -9.74 -3.18
C LEU A 225 22.18 -8.27 -3.36
N LEU A 226 21.97 -7.83 -4.61
CA LEU A 226 21.52 -6.47 -4.92
C LEU A 226 20.13 -6.18 -4.33
N ASN A 227 19.17 -7.09 -4.53
CA ASN A 227 17.82 -6.91 -4.00
C ASN A 227 17.80 -6.94 -2.46
N THR A 228 18.64 -7.78 -1.84
CA THR A 228 18.82 -7.79 -0.38
C THR A 228 19.32 -6.44 0.13
N ILE A 229 20.33 -5.85 -0.53
CA ILE A 229 20.83 -4.51 -0.19
C ILE A 229 19.73 -3.45 -0.37
N THR A 230 18.94 -3.53 -1.46
CA THR A 230 17.86 -2.57 -1.70
C THR A 230 16.78 -2.63 -0.62
N ILE A 231 16.35 -3.83 -0.21
CA ILE A 231 15.36 -4.03 0.86
C ILE A 231 15.92 -3.52 2.20
N PHE A 232 17.18 -3.83 2.51
CA PHE A 232 17.81 -3.33 3.73
C PHE A 232 17.89 -1.80 3.77
N SER A 233 18.22 -1.17 2.63
CA SER A 233 18.23 0.29 2.53
C SER A 233 16.83 0.91 2.69
N LEU A 234 15.78 0.22 2.20
CA LEU A 234 14.39 0.62 2.40
C LEU A 234 13.99 0.53 3.88
N ILE A 235 14.32 -0.58 4.57
CA ILE A 235 14.06 -0.76 6.00
C ILE A 235 14.78 0.31 6.81
N PHE A 236 16.03 0.59 6.47
CA PHE A 236 16.82 1.62 7.13
C PHE A 236 16.21 3.02 6.94
N LEU A 237 15.80 3.35 5.71
CA LEU A 237 15.08 4.59 5.42
C LEU A 237 13.79 4.69 6.22
N TRP A 238 13.00 3.61 6.27
CA TRP A 238 11.77 3.52 7.04
C TRP A 238 12.02 3.80 8.53
N LEU A 239 13.02 3.16 9.14
CA LEU A 239 13.36 3.37 10.56
C LEU A 239 13.69 4.83 10.86
N ILE A 240 14.55 5.46 10.04
CA ILE A 240 14.91 6.87 10.22
C ILE A 240 13.67 7.77 10.14
N VAL A 241 12.82 7.56 9.13
CA VAL A 241 11.60 8.35 8.92
C VAL A 241 10.62 8.14 10.07
N PHE A 242 10.44 6.89 10.53
CA PHE A 242 9.55 6.53 11.62
C PHE A 242 9.97 7.20 12.93
N PHE A 243 11.22 7.03 13.37
CA PHE A 243 11.69 7.65 14.62
C PHE A 243 11.64 9.17 14.56
N ARG A 244 11.96 9.77 13.40
CA ARG A 244 11.86 11.22 13.23
C ARG A 244 10.43 11.71 13.31
N MET A 245 9.49 11.00 12.69
CA MET A 245 8.07 11.32 12.77
C MET A 245 7.57 11.23 14.22
N VAL A 246 7.86 10.14 14.93
CA VAL A 246 7.46 9.95 16.33
C VAL A 246 8.01 11.07 17.22
N ALA A 247 9.28 11.45 17.06
CA ALA A 247 9.89 12.54 17.84
C ALA A 247 9.25 13.91 17.57
N GLY A 248 8.72 14.14 16.37
CA GLY A 248 8.18 15.44 15.96
C GLY A 248 6.65 15.60 16.04
N ILE A 249 5.92 14.50 16.23
CA ILE A 249 4.44 14.50 16.19
C ILE A 249 3.81 15.17 17.43
N GLY A 250 4.56 15.26 18.53
CA GLY A 250 4.12 15.82 19.81
C GLY A 250 3.75 17.30 19.72
N ASP A 251 4.46 18.08 18.92
CA ASP A 251 4.26 19.54 18.87
C ASP A 251 3.17 19.98 17.90
N LYS A 252 2.52 19.02 17.22
CA LYS A 252 1.52 19.29 16.18
C LYS A 252 0.10 19.25 16.73
N LEU A 253 -0.81 19.91 16.00
CA LEU A 253 -2.25 19.90 16.27
C LEU A 253 -2.74 18.46 16.47
N ILE A 254 -3.65 18.26 17.43
CA ILE A 254 -4.17 16.95 17.82
C ILE A 254 -4.74 16.19 16.61
N ALA A 255 -5.41 16.91 15.70
CA ALA A 255 -5.94 16.38 14.45
C ALA A 255 -4.87 15.72 13.59
N MET A 256 -3.80 16.47 13.30
CA MET A 256 -2.65 15.98 12.52
C MET A 256 -1.97 14.80 13.21
N ARG A 257 -1.80 14.87 14.54
CA ARG A 257 -1.20 13.79 15.33
C ARG A 257 -1.98 12.48 15.15
N LYS A 258 -3.31 12.51 15.33
CA LYS A 258 -4.13 11.31 15.17
C LYS A 258 -4.09 10.77 13.74
N ARG A 259 -4.15 11.65 12.74
CA ARG A 259 -4.04 11.26 11.32
C ARG A 259 -2.71 10.57 11.00
N MET A 260 -1.59 11.08 11.51
CA MET A 260 -0.27 10.45 11.32
C MET A 260 -0.11 9.13 12.08
N TRP A 261 -0.74 8.98 13.25
CA TRP A 261 -0.82 7.67 13.91
C TRP A 261 -1.62 6.66 13.09
N MET A 262 -2.70 7.08 12.41
CA MET A 262 -3.43 6.20 11.48
C MET A 262 -2.55 5.78 10.29
N VAL A 263 -1.77 6.69 9.69
CA VAL A 263 -0.78 6.32 8.64
C VAL A 263 0.24 5.30 9.17
N THR A 264 0.65 5.44 10.43
CA THR A 264 1.58 4.52 11.07
C THR A 264 0.96 3.14 11.30
N GLN A 265 -0.30 3.08 11.72
CA GLN A 265 -1.04 1.81 11.87
C GLN A 265 -1.27 1.12 10.52
N PHE A 266 -1.55 1.91 9.49
CA PHE A 266 -1.63 1.41 8.11
C PHE A 266 -0.31 0.77 7.67
N GLN A 267 0.83 1.42 8.00
CA GLN A 267 2.16 0.87 7.75
C GLN A 267 2.40 -0.45 8.49
N TRP A 268 2.03 -0.54 9.77
CA TRP A 268 2.19 -1.77 10.56
C TRP A 268 1.33 -2.92 10.03
N ALA A 269 0.09 -2.64 9.65
CA ALA A 269 -0.78 -3.62 9.00
C ALA A 269 -0.18 -4.09 7.66
N GLY A 270 0.38 -3.17 6.88
CA GLY A 270 1.07 -3.48 5.62
C GLY A 270 2.29 -4.38 5.82
N ILE A 271 3.16 -4.06 6.79
CA ILE A 271 4.32 -4.89 7.13
C ILE A 271 3.86 -6.27 7.62
N ALA A 272 2.85 -6.34 8.50
CA ALA A 272 2.32 -7.61 8.98
C ALA A 272 1.77 -8.49 7.83
N SER A 273 1.01 -7.89 6.91
CA SER A 273 0.50 -8.59 5.73
C SER A 273 1.61 -9.07 4.80
N LEU A 274 2.69 -8.28 4.65
CA LEU A 274 3.85 -8.66 3.84
C LEU A 274 4.62 -9.83 4.45
N LEU A 275 4.82 -9.81 5.77
CA LEU A 275 5.49 -10.91 6.49
C LEU A 275 4.69 -12.21 6.42
N LEU A 276 3.36 -12.11 6.38
CA LEU A 276 2.49 -13.27 6.17
C LEU A 276 2.44 -13.76 4.73
N LEU A 277 2.90 -13.02 3.73
CA LEU A 277 2.83 -13.47 2.33
C LEU A 277 4.05 -14.30 1.90
N SER A 278 4.98 -14.58 2.83
CA SER A 278 6.26 -15.30 2.64
C SER A 278 6.90 -15.12 1.25
N TYR A 279 6.72 -16.10 0.36
CA TYR A 279 7.31 -16.16 -0.98
C TYR A 279 6.80 -15.08 -1.94
N GLN A 280 5.57 -14.59 -1.75
CA GLN A 280 4.93 -13.62 -2.67
C GLN A 280 4.95 -12.19 -2.13
N SER A 281 5.69 -11.97 -1.04
CA SER A 281 5.84 -10.67 -0.35
C SER A 281 6.07 -9.45 -1.25
N PRO A 282 6.75 -9.51 -2.43
CA PRO A 282 6.92 -8.33 -3.27
C PRO A 282 5.62 -7.73 -3.83
N ILE A 283 4.53 -8.51 -3.93
CA ILE A 283 3.24 -8.05 -4.47
C ILE A 283 2.61 -6.97 -3.59
N LEU A 284 2.80 -7.06 -2.27
CA LEU A 284 2.26 -6.12 -1.29
C LEU A 284 3.21 -4.95 -0.97
N LEU A 285 4.39 -4.87 -1.59
CA LEU A 285 5.31 -3.75 -1.39
C LEU A 285 4.69 -2.36 -1.67
N PRO A 286 3.83 -2.17 -2.69
CA PRO A 286 3.18 -0.88 -2.91
C PRO A 286 2.45 -0.34 -1.67
N LEU A 287 1.87 -1.22 -0.86
CA LEU A 287 1.15 -0.86 0.36
C LEU A 287 2.06 -0.19 1.41
N VAL A 288 3.27 -0.73 1.58
CA VAL A 288 4.32 -0.16 2.43
C VAL A 288 4.80 1.19 1.85
N TYR A 289 4.91 1.29 0.52
CA TYR A 289 5.36 2.51 -0.15
C TYR A 289 4.37 3.66 0.02
N VAL A 290 3.07 3.37 0.01
CA VAL A 290 2.02 4.35 0.26
C VAL A 290 2.25 5.06 1.59
N SER A 291 2.26 4.33 2.70
CA SER A 291 2.40 4.94 4.02
C SER A 291 3.77 5.58 4.23
N LEU A 292 4.83 4.95 3.72
CA LEU A 292 6.18 5.51 3.79
C LEU A 292 6.30 6.84 3.03
N SER A 293 5.66 6.96 1.85
CA SER A 293 5.61 8.21 1.09
C SER A 293 4.90 9.33 1.88
N MET A 294 3.76 9.02 2.53
CA MET A 294 3.02 9.97 3.37
C MET A 294 3.85 10.42 4.59
N MET A 295 4.57 9.48 5.23
CA MET A 295 5.46 9.79 6.36
C MET A 295 6.63 10.69 5.96
N ILE A 296 7.27 10.43 4.80
CA ILE A 296 8.36 11.27 4.31
C ILE A 296 7.88 12.69 4.02
N VAL A 297 6.74 12.83 3.33
CA VAL A 297 6.12 14.14 3.07
C VAL A 297 5.91 14.91 4.37
N PHE A 298 5.33 14.26 5.37
CA PHE A 298 5.09 14.86 6.67
C PHE A 298 6.40 15.34 7.31
N VAL A 299 7.44 14.49 7.34
CA VAL A 299 8.75 14.86 7.90
C VAL A 299 9.36 16.06 7.16
N ILE A 300 9.26 16.10 5.83
CA ILE A 300 9.82 17.19 5.01
C ILE A 300 9.13 18.53 5.29
N TYR A 301 7.79 18.56 5.30
CA TYR A 301 7.04 19.80 5.43
C TYR A 301 6.91 20.27 6.88
N GLN A 302 6.67 19.35 7.82
CA GLN A 302 6.27 19.71 9.17
C GLN A 302 7.45 19.79 10.15
N LEU A 303 8.54 19.06 9.93
CA LEU A 303 9.63 18.91 10.91
C LEU A 303 10.95 19.61 10.54
N LYS A 304 10.90 20.58 9.60
CA LYS A 304 12.00 21.45 9.10
C LYS A 304 13.38 20.77 9.24
N PRO A 305 13.83 20.01 8.23
CA PRO A 305 14.88 19.03 8.51
C PRO A 305 16.28 19.65 8.71
N ARG A 306 17.10 19.00 9.55
CA ARG A 306 18.56 18.92 9.39
C ARG A 306 18.81 17.83 8.34
N MET A 307 18.81 18.21 7.05
CA MET A 307 18.33 17.35 5.94
C MET A 307 19.36 16.45 5.26
N LEU A 308 20.65 16.58 5.57
CA LEU A 308 21.67 16.03 4.68
C LEU A 308 21.64 14.49 4.65
N ILE A 309 21.45 13.86 5.81
CA ILE A 309 21.39 12.40 5.94
C ILE A 309 20.23 11.80 5.14
N TYR A 310 19.02 12.38 5.23
CA TYR A 310 17.84 11.88 4.51
C TYR A 310 18.02 11.96 2.99
N GLU A 311 18.58 13.06 2.50
CA GLU A 311 18.80 13.23 1.08
C GLU A 311 19.87 12.27 0.54
N ILE A 312 20.92 11.98 1.32
CA ILE A 312 21.93 10.97 0.96
C ILE A 312 21.31 9.58 0.94
N VAL A 313 20.64 9.16 2.02
CA VAL A 313 20.07 7.80 2.12
C VAL A 313 19.01 7.59 1.04
N PHE A 314 18.15 8.57 0.80
CA PHE A 314 17.14 8.50 -0.26
C PHE A 314 17.77 8.49 -1.66
N GLY A 315 18.81 9.31 -1.90
CA GLY A 315 19.53 9.31 -3.17
C GLY A 315 20.24 7.98 -3.45
N LEU A 316 20.89 7.42 -2.42
CA LEU A 316 21.52 6.11 -2.47
C LEU A 316 20.48 5.02 -2.76
N PHE A 317 19.34 5.05 -2.07
CA PHE A 317 18.22 4.14 -2.32
C PHE A 317 17.76 4.19 -3.77
N LEU A 318 17.54 5.38 -4.33
CA LEU A 318 17.12 5.53 -5.73
C LEU A 318 18.18 5.03 -6.72
N SER A 319 19.46 5.26 -6.44
CA SER A 319 20.53 4.78 -7.30
C SER A 319 20.57 3.25 -7.34
N LEU A 320 20.39 2.59 -6.19
CA LEU A 320 20.30 1.14 -6.10
C LEU A 320 19.06 0.60 -6.80
N ALA A 321 17.91 1.24 -6.63
CA ALA A 321 16.66 0.84 -7.28
C ALA A 321 16.77 0.96 -8.81
N ALA A 322 17.40 2.03 -9.32
CA ALA A 322 17.65 2.20 -10.75
C ALA A 322 18.59 1.11 -11.29
N LEU A 323 19.71 0.85 -10.61
CA LEU A 323 20.64 -0.22 -11.00
C LEU A 323 19.94 -1.58 -11.00
N GLY A 324 19.15 -1.88 -9.97
CA GLY A 324 18.40 -3.13 -9.86
C GLY A 324 17.35 -3.35 -10.95
N ARG A 325 16.97 -2.31 -11.69
CA ARG A 325 16.08 -2.40 -12.84
C ARG A 325 16.81 -2.54 -14.18
N PHE A 326 18.01 -1.96 -14.30
CA PHE A 326 18.81 -2.10 -15.53
C PHE A 326 19.55 -3.43 -15.63
N PHE A 327 19.90 -4.04 -14.48
CA PHE A 327 20.59 -5.34 -14.41
C PHE A 327 19.63 -6.53 -14.18
N ALA A 328 18.32 -6.29 -14.28
CA ALA A 328 17.24 -7.29 -14.17
C ALA A 328 17.01 -8.03 -15.49
#